data_AF-A0A3E4L331-F1
#
_entry.id   AF-A0A3E4L331-F1
#
_cell.length_a   1.000
_cell.length_b   1.000
_cell.length_c   1.000
_cell.angle_alpha   90.00
_cell.angle_beta   90.00
_cell.angle_gamma   90.00
#
_symmetry.space_group_name_H-M   'P 1'
#
loop_
_entity.id
_entity.type
_entity.pdbx_description
1 polymer ?
#
loop_
_entity_poly.entity_id
_entity_poly.type
_entity_poly.pdbx_seq_one_letter_code
_entity_poly.pdbx_strand_id
1 'polypeptide(L)'
;MRTVVLKSEMINQILAEWNPIGVGYELAIDEYRDYIPVILQFCHDKKKLINYLQNILVNEMGLEYDGRNKKHNTDIQLICDRIIQTYNDF
;
A
#
# COMPACT_ATOMS: atom_id res chain seq x y z
N MET A 1 -1.15 -13.42 -17.37
CA MET A 1 0.11 -13.47 -16.58
C MET A 1 0.92 -12.18 -16.71
N ARG A 2 1.29 -11.71 -17.92
CA ARG A 2 2.09 -10.47 -18.09
C ARG A 2 1.49 -9.21 -17.45
N THR A 3 0.17 -9.00 -17.57
CA THR A 3 -0.51 -7.81 -17.00
C THR A 3 -0.53 -7.80 -15.46
N VAL A 4 -0.66 -8.97 -14.82
CA VAL A 4 -0.70 -9.07 -13.35
C VAL A 4 0.66 -8.79 -12.73
N VAL A 5 1.74 -9.23 -13.39
CA VAL A 5 3.12 -8.93 -12.94
C VAL A 5 3.40 -7.43 -12.98
N LEU A 6 3.04 -6.76 -14.08
CA LEU A 6 3.21 -5.31 -14.21
C LEU A 6 2.41 -4.53 -13.16
N LYS A 7 1.15 -4.92 -12.91
CA LYS A 7 0.32 -4.32 -11.83
C LYS A 7 0.99 -4.45 -10.47
N SER A 8 1.54 -5.64 -10.19
CA SER A 8 2.19 -5.94 -8.91
C SER A 8 3.42 -5.05 -8.71
N GLU A 9 4.25 -4.88 -9.73
CA GLU A 9 5.45 -4.04 -9.69
C GLU A 9 5.11 -2.56 -9.48
N MET A 10 4.11 -2.03 -10.18
CA MET A 10 3.70 -0.63 -10.05
C MET A 10 3.08 -0.33 -8.68
N ILE A 11 2.26 -1.24 -8.15
CA ILE A 11 1.70 -1.10 -6.79
C ILE A 11 2.83 -1.15 -5.76
N ASN A 12 3.83 -2.02 -5.94
CA ASN A 12 4.97 -2.09 -5.05
C ASN A 12 5.80 -0.80 -5.06
N GLN A 13 5.97 -0.16 -6.22
CA GLN A 13 6.60 1.15 -6.31
C GLN A 13 5.83 2.22 -5.53
N ILE A 14 4.49 2.23 -5.58
CA ILE A 14 3.66 3.15 -4.79
C ILE A 14 3.92 2.96 -3.29
N LEU A 15 4.01 1.72 -2.81
CA LEU A 15 4.32 1.44 -1.40
C LEU A 15 5.75 1.88 -1.05
N ALA A 16 6.72 1.59 -1.90
CA ALA A 16 8.12 1.95 -1.67
C ALA A 16 8.38 3.47 -1.72
N GLU A 17 7.54 4.23 -2.42
CA GLU A 17 7.52 5.68 -2.36
C GLU A 17 6.81 6.22 -1.12
N TRP A 18 5.74 5.54 -0.68
CA TRP A 18 5.03 5.90 0.55
C TRP A 18 5.93 5.73 1.79
N ASN A 19 6.64 4.60 1.87
CA ASN A 19 7.72 4.31 2.82
C ASN A 19 7.49 4.88 4.23
N PRO A 20 6.45 4.42 4.93
CA PRO A 20 6.06 4.97 6.22
C PRO A 20 7.13 4.78 7.32
N ILE A 21 8.04 3.80 7.18
CA ILE A 21 9.16 3.56 8.11
C ILE A 21 10.39 4.43 7.76
N GLY A 22 10.50 4.91 6.52
CA GLY A 22 11.62 5.75 6.08
C GLY A 22 12.91 4.97 5.83
N VAL A 23 12.83 3.71 5.38
CA VAL A 23 14.00 2.89 5.02
C VAL A 23 14.52 3.24 3.62
N GLY A 24 15.70 2.74 3.23
CA GLY A 24 16.20 2.92 1.88
C GLY A 24 15.24 2.33 0.83
N TYR A 25 15.08 2.99 -0.33
CA TYR A 25 14.13 2.57 -1.37
C TYR A 25 14.35 1.11 -1.83
N GLU A 26 15.60 0.67 -1.95
CA GLU A 26 15.94 -0.72 -2.30
C GLU A 26 15.47 -1.73 -1.25
N LEU A 27 15.47 -1.35 0.03
CA LEU A 27 14.91 -2.21 1.08
C LEU A 27 13.38 -2.19 1.04
N ALA A 28 12.79 -0.99 0.90
CA ALA A 28 11.34 -0.83 0.82
C ALA A 28 10.73 -1.62 -0.36
N ILE A 29 11.37 -1.59 -1.54
CA ILE A 29 10.87 -2.29 -2.72
C ILE A 29 10.97 -3.82 -2.58
N ASP A 30 11.91 -4.33 -1.78
CA ASP A 30 12.03 -5.77 -1.55
C ASP A 30 11.04 -6.23 -0.47
N GLU A 31 11.00 -5.54 0.67
CA GLU A 31 10.13 -5.89 1.79
C GLU A 31 8.64 -5.73 1.47
N TYR A 32 8.25 -4.65 0.76
CA TYR A 32 6.82 -4.38 0.55
C TYR A 32 6.18 -5.27 -0.50
N ARG A 33 7.00 -6.02 -1.25
CA ARG A 33 6.53 -6.99 -2.25
C ARG A 33 5.65 -8.07 -1.61
N ASP A 34 5.92 -8.43 -0.36
CA ASP A 34 5.18 -9.46 0.37
C ASP A 34 3.73 -9.07 0.66
N TYR A 35 3.41 -7.77 0.67
CA TYR A 35 2.05 -7.27 0.89
C TYR A 35 1.17 -7.29 -0.38
N ILE A 36 1.78 -7.34 -1.56
CA ILE A 36 1.12 -7.16 -2.86
C ILE A 36 0.00 -8.19 -3.13
N PRO A 37 0.18 -9.50 -2.87
CA PRO A 37 -0.87 -10.48 -3.16
C PRO A 37 -2.20 -10.17 -2.46
N VAL A 38 -2.16 -9.68 -1.23
CA VAL A 38 -3.37 -9.34 -0.45
C VAL A 38 -3.92 -7.98 -0.88
N ILE A 39 -3.07 -7.01 -1.19
CA ILE A 39 -3.50 -5.71 -1.72
C ILE A 39 -4.32 -5.89 -3.00
N LEU A 40 -3.85 -6.73 -3.92
CA LEU A 40 -4.56 -7.03 -5.17
C LEU A 40 -5.97 -7.62 -4.94
N GLN A 41 -6.16 -8.41 -3.87
CA GLN A 41 -7.48 -8.96 -3.51
C GLN A 41 -8.45 -7.88 -3.02
N PHE A 42 -7.93 -6.76 -2.49
CA PHE A 42 -8.73 -5.69 -1.90
C PHE A 42 -8.88 -4.45 -2.79
N CYS A 43 -8.25 -4.40 -3.98
CA CYS A 43 -8.36 -3.25 -4.89
C CYS A 43 -9.80 -2.90 -5.33
N HIS A 44 -10.74 -3.84 -5.22
CA HIS A 44 -12.17 -3.61 -5.51
C HIS A 44 -12.96 -3.06 -4.31
N ASP A 45 -12.37 -2.98 -3.12
CA ASP A 45 -13.00 -2.54 -1.88
C ASP A 45 -12.03 -1.63 -1.11
N LYS A 46 -12.14 -0.31 -1.36
CA LYS A 46 -11.27 0.70 -0.75
C LYS A 46 -11.27 0.61 0.77
N LYS A 47 -12.38 0.24 1.41
CA LYS A 47 -12.45 0.12 2.87
C LYS A 47 -11.61 -1.04 3.37
N LYS A 48 -11.66 -2.20 2.70
CA LYS A 48 -10.78 -3.34 3.02
C LYS A 48 -9.32 -3.00 2.77
N LEU A 49 -9.02 -2.30 1.69
CA LEU A 49 -7.65 -1.87 1.39
C LEU A 49 -7.11 -0.93 2.48
N ILE A 50 -7.89 0.08 2.90
CA ILE A 50 -7.52 0.97 4.01
C ILE A 50 -7.25 0.16 5.28
N ASN A 51 -8.18 -0.71 5.68
CA ASN A 51 -8.01 -1.52 6.89
C ASN A 51 -6.76 -2.40 6.83
N TYR A 52 -6.44 -2.94 5.65
CA TYR A 52 -5.25 -3.76 5.46
C TYR A 52 -3.95 -2.94 5.55
N LEU A 53 -3.90 -1.77 4.92
CA LEU A 53 -2.74 -0.88 5.06
C LEU A 53 -2.57 -0.38 6.50
N GLN A 54 -3.65 -0.11 7.23
CA GLN A 54 -3.58 0.20 8.67
C GLN A 54 -3.01 -0.97 9.48
N ASN A 55 -3.42 -2.20 9.17
CA ASN A 55 -2.89 -3.39 9.80
C ASN A 55 -1.39 -3.54 9.56
N ILE A 56 -0.92 -3.31 8.33
CA ILE A 56 0.51 -3.33 8.01
C ILE A 56 1.28 -2.31 8.85
N LEU A 57 0.80 -1.06 8.89
CA LEU A 57 1.45 0.00 9.68
C LEU A 57 1.59 -0.39 11.15
N VAL A 58 0.52 -0.90 11.77
CA VAL A 58 0.51 -1.14 13.22
C VAL A 58 1.16 -2.47 13.60
N ASN A 59 0.77 -3.56 12.93
CA ASN A 59 1.08 -4.91 13.37
C ASN A 59 2.35 -5.47 12.71
N GLU A 60 2.62 -5.12 11.46
CA GLU A 60 3.81 -5.62 10.75
C GLU A 60 5.00 -4.66 10.93
N MET A 61 4.74 -3.34 10.91
CA MET A 61 5.78 -2.30 10.99
C MET A 61 5.96 -1.70 12.39
N GLY A 62 5.04 -1.96 13.32
CA GLY A 62 5.10 -1.43 14.68
C GLY A 62 4.93 0.10 14.78
N LEU A 63 4.34 0.74 13.77
CA LEU A 63 4.09 2.17 13.74
C LEU A 63 2.78 2.54 14.44
N GLU A 64 2.71 3.76 14.95
CA GLU A 64 1.46 4.30 15.49
C GLU A 64 0.55 4.77 14.35
N TYR A 65 -0.73 4.38 14.42
CA TYR A 65 -1.76 4.90 13.53
C TYR A 65 -2.96 5.44 14.32
N ASP A 66 -3.14 6.75 14.30
CA ASP A 66 -4.35 7.41 14.81
C ASP A 66 -5.34 7.73 13.67
N GLY A 67 -6.45 7.00 13.61
CA GLY A 67 -7.55 7.23 12.67
C GLY A 67 -8.35 8.53 12.91
N ARG A 68 -8.01 9.34 13.92
CA ARG A 68 -8.53 10.72 14.08
C ARG A 68 -7.53 11.76 13.60
N ASN A 69 -6.27 11.37 13.38
CA ASN A 69 -5.26 12.24 12.84
C ASN A 69 -5.53 12.48 11.36
N LYS A 70 -5.82 13.74 11.00
CA LYS A 70 -6.15 14.13 9.62
C LYS A 70 -5.02 13.79 8.64
N LYS A 71 -3.76 13.92 9.05
CA LYS A 71 -2.61 13.59 8.20
C LYS A 71 -2.58 12.10 7.89
N HIS A 72 -2.62 11.24 8.92
CA HIS A 72 -2.62 9.78 8.73
C HIS A 72 -3.78 9.30 7.85
N ASN A 73 -4.97 9.87 8.05
CA ASN A 73 -6.13 9.58 7.23
C ASN A 73 -5.97 10.08 5.79
N THR A 74 -5.44 11.27 5.59
CA THR A 74 -5.25 11.83 4.23
C THR A 74 -4.22 11.00 3.46
N ASP A 75 -3.10 10.69 4.10
CA ASP A 75 -2.01 9.93 3.50
C ASP A 75 -2.48 8.53 3.07
N ILE A 76 -3.15 7.79 3.96
CA ILE A 76 -3.61 6.43 3.62
C ILE A 76 -4.70 6.42 2.54
N GLN A 77 -5.57 7.43 2.53
CA GLN A 77 -6.59 7.58 1.48
C GLN A 77 -5.94 7.81 0.12
N LEU A 78 -4.96 8.71 0.06
CA LEU A 78 -4.22 9.02 -1.16
C LEU A 78 -3.50 7.79 -1.70
N ILE A 79 -2.83 7.01 -0.83
CA ILE A 79 -2.15 5.78 -1.24
C ILE A 79 -3.15 4.74 -1.76
N CYS A 80 -4.28 4.55 -1.08
CA CYS A 80 -5.33 3.65 -1.56
C CYS A 80 -5.87 4.08 -2.94
N ASP A 81 -6.09 5.37 -3.15
CA ASP A 81 -6.56 5.89 -4.45
C ASP A 81 -5.54 5.64 -5.56
N ARG A 82 -4.25 5.86 -5.31
CA ARG A 82 -3.18 5.57 -6.28
C ARG A 82 -3.10 4.08 -6.64
N ILE A 83 -3.24 3.20 -5.65
CA ILE A 83 -3.23 1.74 -5.85
C ILE A 83 -4.41 1.31 -6.70
N ILE A 84 -5.62 1.77 -6.35
CA ILE A 84 -6.86 1.40 -7.06
C ILE A 84 -6.83 1.93 -8.50
N GLN A 85 -6.38 3.18 -8.70
CA GLN A 85 -6.21 3.75 -10.03
C GLN A 85 -5.26 2.91 -10.89
N THR A 86 -4.07 2.59 -10.34
CA THR A 86 -3.07 1.74 -11.02
C THR A 86 -3.61 0.35 -11.33
N TYR A 87 -4.43 -0.21 -10.44
CA TYR A 87 -5.05 -1.52 -10.65
C TYR A 87 -6.10 -1.51 -11.79
N ASN A 88 -6.82 -0.39 -11.96
CA ASN A 88 -7.89 -0.23 -12.95
C ASN A 88 -7.39 0.22 -14.34
N ASP A 89 -6.26 0.91 -14.42
CA ASP A 89 -5.70 1.44 -15.68
C ASP A 89 -5.07 0.37 -16.59
N PHE A 90 -5.04 -0.89 -16.15
CA PHE A 90 -4.48 -2.05 -16.87
C PHE A 90 -5.44 -3.25 -16.87
#